data_AF-A0A101GFB6-F1
#
_entry.id   AF-A0A101GFB6-F1
#
_cell.length_a   1.000
_cell.length_b   1.000
_cell.length_c   1.000
_cell.angle_alpha   90.00
_cell.angle_beta   90.00
_cell.angle_gamma   90.00
#
_symmetry.space_group_name_H-M   'P 1'
#
loop_
_entity.id
_entity.type
_entity.pdbx_description
1 polymer ?
#
loop_
_entity_poly.entity_id
_entity_poly.type
_entity_poly.pdbx_seq_one_letter_code
_entity_poly.pdbx_strand_id
1 'polypeptide(L)'
;MTPNFFQKIILVLSVAVFMQISACYGQNVVIPGAWRTENYFPFLRQHLSIGVVANASSTIGQKHLVDSLLSAGIKVKKIFAPEHGFRGEAEAGEFIQNKIDEKTRLP
;
A
#
# COMPACT_ATOMS: atom_id res chain seq x y z
N MET A 1 -42.21 16.53 -33.63
CA MET A 1 -41.55 17.85 -33.63
C MET A 1 -40.08 17.63 -33.31
N THR A 2 -39.18 17.83 -34.27
CA THR A 2 -37.74 17.56 -34.08
C THR A 2 -37.09 18.68 -33.26
N PRO A 3 -36.24 18.36 -32.26
CA PRO A 3 -35.59 19.39 -31.46
C PRO A 3 -34.70 20.28 -32.31
N ASN A 4 -34.72 21.58 -32.05
CA ASN A 4 -33.92 22.56 -32.77
C ASN A 4 -32.44 22.48 -32.37
N PHE A 5 -31.58 23.13 -33.14
CA PHE A 5 -30.12 23.07 -32.95
C PHE A 5 -29.70 23.50 -31.52
N PHE A 6 -30.35 24.52 -30.97
CA PHE A 6 -30.07 25.04 -29.63
C PHE A 6 -30.44 24.04 -28.51
N GLN A 7 -31.58 23.35 -28.64
CA GLN A 7 -31.99 22.30 -27.72
C GLN A 7 -31.02 21.10 -27.70
N LYS A 8 -30.43 20.77 -28.85
CA LYS A 8 -29.41 19.72 -28.94
C LYS A 8 -28.12 20.13 -28.23
N ILE A 9 -27.70 21.40 -28.34
CA ILE A 9 -26.52 21.91 -27.63
C ILE A 9 -26.73 21.85 -26.11
N ILE A 10 -27.88 22.30 -25.62
CA ILE A 10 -28.20 22.27 -24.18
C ILE A 10 -28.20 20.83 -23.66
N LEU A 11 -28.77 19.89 -24.41
CA LEU A 11 -28.79 18.47 -24.03
C LEU A 11 -27.37 17.87 -23.97
N VAL A 12 -26.49 18.19 -24.93
CA VAL A 12 -25.10 17.71 -24.91
C VAL A 12 -24.33 18.29 -23.73
N LEU A 13 -24.51 19.58 -23.44
CA LEU A 13 -23.86 20.23 -22.30
C LEU A 13 -24.37 19.69 -20.96
N SER A 14 -25.68 19.45 -20.81
CA SER A 14 -26.24 18.90 -19.57
C SER A 14 -25.79 17.47 -19.31
N VAL A 15 -25.67 16.64 -20.35
CA VAL A 15 -25.12 15.28 -20.25
C VAL A 15 -23.63 15.32 -19.90
N ALA A 16 -22.84 16.21 -20.52
CA ALA A 16 -21.42 16.35 -20.20
C ALA A 16 -21.19 16.79 -18.74
N VAL A 17 -22.00 17.72 -18.24
CA VAL A 17 -21.94 18.17 -16.83
C VAL A 17 -22.34 17.05 -15.88
N PHE A 18 -23.41 16.30 -16.18
CA PHE A 18 -23.82 15.15 -15.37
C PHE A 18 -22.73 14.07 -15.29
N MET A 19 -22.04 13.80 -16.40
CA MET A 19 -20.96 12.81 -16.46
C MET A 19 -19.72 13.22 -15.66
N GLN A 20 -19.39 14.53 -15.60
CA GLN A 20 -18.30 15.05 -14.76
C GLN A 20 -18.62 14.95 -13.26
N ILE A 21 -19.87 15.19 -12.88
CA ILE A 21 -20.31 15.09 -11.49
C ILE A 21 -20.19 13.63 -11.02
N SER A 22 -20.64 12.64 -11.81
CA SER A 22 -20.48 11.22 -11.43
C SER A 22 -19.02 10.78 -11.25
N ALA A 23 -18.07 11.38 -11.99
CA ALA A 23 -16.65 11.03 -11.89
C ALA A 23 -15.98 11.50 -10.59
N CYS A 24 -16.51 12.53 -9.91
CA CYS A 24 -15.97 12.99 -8.62
C CYS A 24 -16.55 12.25 -7.41
N TYR A 25 -17.68 11.54 -7.56
CA TYR A 25 -18.28 10.72 -6.51
C TYR A 25 -17.75 9.29 -6.57
N GLY A 26 -16.55 9.01 -6.03
CA GLY A 26 -16.23 7.60 -5.84
C GLY A 26 -14.81 7.14 -5.57
N GLN A 27 -13.92 7.92 -4.94
CA GLN A 27 -12.64 7.38 -4.47
C GLN A 27 -12.30 7.93 -3.08
N ASN A 28 -12.94 7.40 -2.04
CA ASN A 28 -12.36 7.52 -0.71
C ASN A 28 -11.06 6.72 -0.72
N VAL A 29 -9.93 7.41 -0.52
CA VAL A 29 -8.62 6.76 -0.45
C VAL A 29 -8.64 5.79 0.73
N VAL A 30 -8.50 4.49 0.45
CA VAL A 30 -8.36 3.48 1.49
C VAL A 30 -6.99 3.67 2.14
N ILE A 31 -6.97 3.87 3.45
CA ILE A 31 -5.73 3.99 4.23
C ILE A 31 -5.39 2.61 4.82
N PRO A 32 -4.33 1.93 4.33
CA PRO A 32 -3.92 0.64 4.85
C PRO A 32 -3.50 0.72 6.32
N GLY A 33 -3.62 -0.40 7.05
CA GLY A 33 -3.21 -0.47 8.45
C GLY A 33 -1.73 -0.10 8.67
N ALA A 34 -0.85 -0.51 7.75
CA ALA A 34 0.57 -0.17 7.79
C ALA A 34 0.83 1.35 7.82
N TRP A 35 -0.06 2.17 7.24
CA TRP A 35 0.12 3.62 7.15
C TRP A 35 -0.28 4.34 8.45
N ARG A 36 -1.00 3.67 9.36
CA ARG A 36 -1.48 4.25 10.62
C ARG A 36 -0.42 4.22 11.71
N THR A 37 0.80 4.68 11.40
CA THR A 37 1.99 4.55 12.26
C THR A 37 1.78 5.15 13.64
N GLU A 38 1.01 6.22 13.76
CA GLU A 38 0.66 6.86 15.03
C GLU A 38 -0.02 5.91 16.02
N ASN A 39 -0.79 4.95 15.52
CA ASN A 39 -1.54 4.03 16.36
C ASN A 39 -0.67 2.92 16.96
N TYR A 40 0.45 2.56 16.32
CA TYR A 40 1.19 1.36 16.69
C TYR A 40 2.70 1.56 16.89
N PHE A 41 3.33 2.58 16.28
CA PHE A 41 4.76 2.84 16.53
C PHE A 41 5.07 3.13 18.00
N PRO A 42 4.30 3.94 18.75
CA PRO A 42 4.57 4.18 20.17
C PRO A 42 4.56 2.88 20.98
N PHE A 43 3.62 1.99 20.69
CA PHE A 43 3.51 0.67 21.32
C PHE A 43 4.69 -0.23 20.94
N LEU A 44 5.01 -0.35 19.65
CA LEU A 44 6.12 -1.18 19.17
C LEU A 44 7.48 -0.76 19.73
N ARG A 45 7.71 0.55 19.97
CA ARG A 45 8.95 1.04 20.58
C ARG A 45 9.16 0.57 22.02
N GLN A 46 8.08 0.24 22.72
CA GLN A 46 8.14 -0.24 24.11
C GLN A 46 8.49 -1.74 24.20
N HIS A 47 8.44 -2.48 23.09
CA HIS A 47 8.74 -3.90 23.05
C HIS A 47 10.21 -4.20 22.74
N LEU A 48 10.73 -5.26 23.37
CA LEU A 48 12.14 -5.65 23.26
C LEU A 48 12.46 -6.47 22.01
N SER A 49 11.49 -7.19 21.44
CA SER A 49 11.68 -8.09 20.30
C SER A 49 10.44 -8.17 19.42
N ILE A 50 10.55 -7.77 18.16
CA ILE A 50 9.46 -7.83 17.17
C ILE A 50 9.86 -8.72 16.00
N GLY A 51 9.02 -9.70 15.66
CA GLY A 51 9.07 -10.43 14.40
C GLY A 51 8.03 -9.86 13.42
N VAL A 52 8.39 -9.74 12.13
CA VAL A 52 7.49 -9.17 11.12
C VAL A 52 7.24 -10.20 10.03
N VAL A 53 5.96 -10.51 9.79
CA VAL A 53 5.54 -11.27 8.61
C VAL A 53 5.33 -10.27 7.48
N ALA A 54 6.13 -10.35 6.40
CA ALA A 54 6.08 -9.39 5.31
C ALA A 54 6.55 -10.00 3.99
N ASN A 55 6.02 -9.44 2.90
CA ASN A 55 6.39 -9.73 1.52
C ASN A 55 6.70 -8.42 0.78
N ALA A 56 7.03 -8.50 -0.51
CA ALA A 56 7.37 -7.33 -1.32
C ALA A 56 6.31 -6.21 -1.34
N SER A 57 5.02 -6.54 -1.22
CA SER A 57 3.92 -5.56 -1.19
C SER A 57 3.72 -4.88 0.18
N SER A 58 4.48 -5.29 1.21
CA SER A 58 4.34 -4.77 2.56
C SER A 58 5.00 -3.39 2.70
N THR A 59 4.39 -2.34 2.12
CA THR A 59 4.95 -0.99 2.05
C THR A 59 4.12 0.07 2.77
N ILE A 60 4.81 1.14 3.18
CA ILE A 60 4.22 2.42 3.57
C ILE A 60 4.64 3.43 2.50
N GLY A 61 3.71 3.81 1.63
CA GLY A 61 4.04 4.52 0.38
C GLY A 61 5.04 3.73 -0.46
N GLN A 62 6.18 4.35 -0.77
CA GLN A 62 7.24 3.74 -1.58
C GLN A 62 8.29 2.97 -0.78
N LYS A 63 8.17 2.91 0.56
CA LYS A 63 9.18 2.30 1.43
C LYS A 63 8.65 1.01 2.06
N HIS A 64 9.50 -0.02 2.10
CA HIS A 64 9.15 -1.27 2.76
C HIS A 64 8.90 -1.07 4.27
N LEU A 65 7.87 -1.72 4.82
CA LEU A 65 7.43 -1.58 6.22
C LEU A 65 8.57 -1.80 7.21
N VAL A 66 9.31 -2.90 7.05
CA VAL A 66 10.47 -3.23 7.92
C VAL A 66 11.53 -2.12 7.89
N ASP A 67 11.82 -1.55 6.72
CA ASP A 67 12.79 -0.46 6.63
C ASP A 67 12.29 0.78 7.38
N SER A 68 10.99 1.05 7.33
CA SER A 68 10.35 2.14 8.08
C SER A 68 10.39 1.90 9.59
N LEU A 69 10.14 0.68 10.06
CA LEU A 69 10.25 0.30 11.46
C LEU A 69 11.68 0.51 12.00
N LEU A 70 12.67 0.01 11.27
CA LEU A 70 14.09 0.15 11.63
C LEU A 70 14.51 1.62 11.66
N SER A 71 14.09 2.40 10.65
CA SER A 71 14.38 3.84 10.60
C SER A 71 13.73 4.61 11.77
N ALA A 72 12.62 4.11 12.29
CA ALA A 72 11.92 4.67 13.44
C ALA A 72 12.50 4.20 14.79
N GLY A 73 13.63 3.47 14.80
CA GLY A 73 14.31 2.97 16.00
C GLY A 73 13.66 1.72 16.61
N ILE A 74 12.73 1.07 15.91
CA ILE A 74 12.02 -0.11 16.41
C ILE A 74 12.91 -1.35 16.18
N LYS A 75 13.07 -2.17 17.23
CA LYS A 75 13.94 -3.35 17.22
C LYS A 75 13.25 -4.55 16.57
N VAL A 76 13.31 -4.63 15.25
CA VAL A 76 12.93 -5.83 14.49
C VAL A 76 14.03 -6.89 14.63
N LYS A 77 13.66 -8.12 14.95
CA LYS A 77 14.59 -9.24 15.20
C LYS A 77 14.62 -10.28 14.08
N LYS A 78 13.48 -10.49 13.43
CA LYS A 78 13.33 -11.52 12.41
C LYS A 78 12.22 -11.15 11.44
N ILE A 79 12.41 -11.54 10.18
CA ILE A 79 11.44 -11.39 9.11
C ILE A 79 10.94 -12.78 8.73
N PHE A 80 9.63 -12.90 8.54
CA PHE A 80 9.01 -14.11 8.02
C PHE A 80 8.39 -13.76 6.67
N ALA A 81 8.95 -14.35 5.61
CA ALA A 81 8.46 -14.15 4.26
C ALA A 81 7.68 -15.38 3.77
N PRO A 82 6.59 -15.18 3.00
CA PRO A 82 5.92 -16.27 2.29
C PRO A 82 6.75 -16.73 1.08
N GLU A 83 6.16 -17.59 0.24
CA GLU A 83 6.78 -18.28 -0.90
C GLU A 83 7.39 -17.40 -2.01
N HIS A 84 7.01 -16.13 -2.12
CA HIS A 84 7.57 -15.16 -3.09
C HIS A 84 8.70 -14.30 -2.49
N GLY A 85 9.05 -14.57 -1.23
CA GLY A 85 10.13 -13.91 -0.54
C GLY A 85 9.82 -12.49 -0.06
N PHE A 86 10.83 -11.90 0.57
CA PHE A 86 10.70 -10.62 1.26
C PHE A 86 10.84 -9.41 0.33
N ARG A 87 11.81 -9.45 -0.59
CA ARG A 87 12.13 -8.35 -1.52
C ARG A 87 11.57 -8.55 -2.93
N GLY A 88 10.83 -9.63 -3.19
CA GLY A 88 10.25 -9.92 -4.50
C GLY A 88 11.27 -10.40 -5.54
N GLU A 89 12.38 -10.97 -5.08
CA GLU A 89 13.47 -11.49 -5.92
C GLU A 89 13.29 -12.97 -6.29
N ALA A 90 12.31 -13.66 -5.70
CA ALA A 90 12.09 -15.09 -5.88
C ALA A 90 10.91 -15.34 -6.83
N GLU A 91 11.07 -16.31 -7.72
CA GLU A 91 10.06 -16.70 -8.71
C GLU A 91 8.91 -17.48 -8.07
N ALA A 92 7.77 -17.53 -8.75
CA ALA A 92 6.60 -18.27 -8.26
C ALA A 92 6.89 -19.79 -8.15
N GLY A 93 6.76 -20.35 -6.95
CA GLY A 93 6.97 -21.78 -6.70
C GLY A 93 8.43 -22.18 -6.45
N GLU A 94 9.34 -21.22 -6.33
CA GLU A 94 10.73 -21.48 -5.94
C GLU A 94 10.83 -21.80 -4.45
N PHE A 95 11.66 -22.80 -4.09
CA PHE A 95 11.91 -23.11 -2.69
C PHE A 95 12.82 -22.03 -2.07
N ILE A 96 12.24 -21.19 -1.21
CA ILE A 96 13.00 -20.15 -0.52
C ILE A 96 13.61 -20.69 0.77
N GLN A 97 14.94 -20.75 0.81
CA GLN A 97 15.69 -21.04 2.03
C GLN A 97 15.76 -19.83 2.96
N ASN A 98 16.00 -20.07 4.25
CA ASN A 98 16.29 -19.00 5.21
C ASN A 98 17.49 -18.19 4.71
N LYS A 99 17.33 -16.86 4.60
CA LYS A 99 18.38 -15.95 4.14
C LYS A 99 18.48 -14.73 5.07
N ILE A 100 19.66 -14.10 5.07
CA ILE A 100 19.84 -12.79 5.71
C ILE A 100 19.51 -11.71 4.67
N ASP A 101 18.62 -10.79 4.99
CA ASP A 101 18.35 -9.62 4.14
C ASP A 101 19.61 -8.74 4.07
N GLU A 102 20.13 -8.50 2.88
CA GLU A 102 21.40 -7.77 2.70
C GLU A 102 21.32 -6.33 3.22
N LYS A 103 20.15 -5.69 3.03
CA LYS A 103 19.92 -4.30 3.41
C LYS A 103 19.81 -4.10 4.92
N THR A 104 19.06 -4.96 5.60
CA THR A 104 18.76 -4.80 7.04
C THR A 104 19.58 -5.71 7.94
N ARG A 105 20.27 -6.71 7.36
CA ARG A 105 21.05 -7.74 8.05
C ARG A 105 20.19 -8.59 9.01
N LEU A 106 18.87 -8.62 8.79
CA LEU A 106 17.93 -9.42 9.56
C LEU A 106 17.79 -10.83 8.96
N PRO A 107 17.60 -11.85 9.82
CA PRO A 107 17.30 -13.22 9.41
C PRO A 107 15.81 -13.43 9.11
#